data_AF-A0A9X0D180-F1
#
_entry.id   AF-A0A9X0D180-F1
#
_cell.length_a   1.000
_cell.length_b   1.000
_cell.length_c   1.000
_cell.angle_alpha   90.00
_cell.angle_beta   90.00
_cell.angle_gamma   90.00
#
_symmetry.space_group_name_H-M   'P 1'
#
loop_
_entity.id
_entity.type
_entity.pdbx_description
1 polymer ?
#
loop_
_entity_poly.entity_id
_entity_poly.type
_entity_poly.pdbx_seq_one_letter_code
_entity_poly.pdbx_strand_id
1 'polypeptide(L)'
;MAVRFCLGLLSLLAFSKFRSSISLRFGQDVGNFLAVITATQFHFLFYISRPLPNIFALILDALLFGLVLVPLGLWRDRRTWTLACPCVGFVFLYSFLPHKELRFIIYVIPVFNAIAACGLSYIYKNEAKWRPCIALVVKLVTVVGLLSNCLVTGLLMFISHNNYPGGVALQTLHKLLHNHTEPCYVHISVAAAQTGISRFGEINPSWRYSKKEDMKDGSPEMLAFSHLLSEPPCERMKHSHVLLDKVTGFDRVTFDLKRFPFVFPLMSAKICILERRGWRKPNTERI
;
A
#
# COMPACT_ATOMS: atom_id res chain seq x y z
N MET A 1 -1.80 -11.26 14.99
CA MET A 1 -1.05 -12.10 14.03
C MET A 1 -1.92 -13.20 13.42
N ALA A 2 -2.69 -13.95 14.22
CA ALA A 2 -3.59 -15.01 13.73
C ALA A 2 -4.55 -14.55 12.60
N VAL A 3 -5.23 -13.41 12.76
CA VAL A 3 -6.14 -12.87 11.73
C VAL A 3 -5.44 -12.63 10.38
N ARG A 4 -4.20 -12.11 10.40
CA ARG A 4 -3.42 -11.86 9.18
C ARG A 4 -3.01 -13.17 8.50
N PHE A 5 -2.65 -14.18 9.29
CA PHE A 5 -2.32 -15.50 8.79
C PHE A 5 -3.53 -16.18 8.16
N CYS A 6 -4.70 -16.16 8.83
CA CYS A 6 -5.94 -16.72 8.30
C CYS A 6 -6.36 -16.01 6.99
N LEU A 7 -6.29 -14.67 6.95
CA LEU A 7 -6.58 -13.91 5.74
C LEU A 7 -5.63 -14.29 4.61
N GLY A 8 -4.32 -14.39 4.90
CA GLY A 8 -3.29 -14.87 3.99
C GLY A 8 -3.61 -16.23 3.38
N LEU A 9 -3.96 -17.19 4.23
CA LEU A 9 -4.29 -18.54 3.80
C LEU A 9 -5.56 -18.56 2.92
N LEU A 10 -6.61 -17.86 3.32
CA LEU A 10 -7.85 -17.79 2.54
C LEU A 10 -7.62 -17.15 1.16
N SER A 11 -6.84 -16.07 1.09
CA SER A 11 -6.47 -15.44 -0.17
C SER A 11 -5.65 -16.37 -1.08
N LEU A 12 -4.71 -17.14 -0.51
CA LEU A 12 -3.95 -18.15 -1.26
C LEU A 12 -4.83 -19.29 -1.80
N LEU A 13 -5.77 -19.77 -0.99
CA LEU A 13 -6.72 -20.82 -1.41
C LEU A 13 -7.66 -20.33 -2.51
N ALA A 14 -8.21 -19.12 -2.36
CA ALA A 14 -9.05 -18.49 -3.39
C ALA A 14 -8.28 -18.31 -4.70
N PHE A 15 -7.03 -17.81 -4.63
CA PHE A 15 -6.17 -17.67 -5.81
C PHE A 15 -5.84 -19.02 -6.45
N SER A 16 -5.57 -20.05 -5.65
CA SER A 16 -5.27 -21.40 -6.15
C SER A 16 -6.46 -21.99 -6.90
N LYS A 17 -7.69 -21.79 -6.39
CA LYS A 17 -8.93 -22.19 -7.09
C LYS A 17 -9.12 -21.38 -8.38
N PHE A 18 -8.93 -20.06 -8.33
CA PHE A 18 -9.01 -19.20 -9.51
C PHE A 18 -8.02 -19.65 -10.61
N ARG A 19 -6.74 -19.86 -10.25
CA ARG A 19 -5.71 -20.38 -11.16
C ARG A 19 -6.11 -21.72 -11.76
N SER A 20 -6.67 -22.62 -10.96
CA SER A 20 -7.11 -23.94 -11.43
C SER A 20 -8.23 -23.80 -12.48
N SER A 21 -9.23 -22.94 -12.24
CA SER A 21 -10.30 -22.66 -13.20
C SER A 21 -9.78 -22.06 -14.51
N ILE A 22 -8.81 -21.12 -14.43
CA ILE A 22 -8.16 -20.56 -15.62
C ILE A 22 -7.37 -21.63 -16.37
N SER A 23 -6.66 -22.51 -15.66
CA SER A 23 -5.89 -23.62 -16.26
C SER A 23 -6.78 -24.59 -17.01
N LEU A 24 -7.95 -24.93 -16.43
CA LEU A 24 -8.94 -25.80 -17.07
C LEU A 24 -9.51 -25.18 -18.35
N ARG A 25 -9.75 -23.86 -18.38
CA ARG A 25 -10.37 -23.18 -19.53
C ARG A 25 -9.39 -22.85 -20.65
N PHE A 26 -8.17 -22.40 -20.32
CA PHE A 26 -7.21 -21.83 -21.27
C PHE A 26 -5.91 -22.64 -21.39
N GLY A 27 -5.74 -23.68 -20.57
CA GLY A 27 -4.58 -24.58 -20.57
C GLY A 27 -3.63 -24.35 -19.40
N GLN A 28 -2.86 -25.39 -19.05
CA GLN A 28 -1.98 -25.39 -17.88
C GLN A 28 -0.91 -24.29 -17.91
N ASP A 29 -0.36 -23.99 -19.10
CA ASP A 29 0.65 -22.94 -19.27
C ASP A 29 0.11 -21.57 -18.86
N VAL A 30 -1.15 -21.27 -19.19
CA VAL A 30 -1.81 -20.01 -18.82
C VAL A 30 -1.93 -19.90 -17.30
N GLY A 31 -2.29 -21.00 -16.63
CA GLY A 31 -2.32 -21.05 -15.18
C GLY A 31 -0.96 -20.82 -14.52
N ASN A 32 0.11 -21.34 -15.11
CA ASN A 32 1.47 -21.13 -14.63
C ASN A 32 1.91 -19.68 -14.82
N PHE A 33 1.68 -19.11 -16.01
CA PHE A 33 2.00 -17.70 -16.28
C PHE A 33 1.17 -16.73 -15.43
N LEU A 34 -0.10 -17.04 -15.16
CA LEU A 34 -0.92 -16.26 -14.23
C LEU A 34 -0.32 -16.25 -12.82
N ALA A 35 0.20 -17.39 -12.35
CA ALA A 35 0.88 -17.47 -11.07
C ALA A 35 2.15 -16.60 -11.04
N VAL A 36 2.97 -16.67 -12.10
CA VAL A 36 4.19 -15.85 -12.21
C VAL A 36 3.83 -14.37 -12.22
N ILE A 37 2.94 -13.92 -13.10
CA ILE A 37 2.53 -12.51 -13.20
C ILE A 37 2.02 -12.01 -11.84
N THR A 38 1.11 -12.75 -11.22
CA THR A 38 0.51 -12.35 -9.94
C THR A 38 1.53 -12.33 -8.81
N ALA A 39 2.48 -13.28 -8.78
CA ALA A 39 3.56 -13.31 -7.78
C ALA A 39 4.57 -12.17 -7.95
N THR A 40 4.77 -11.68 -9.18
CA THR A 40 5.66 -10.54 -9.44
C THR A 40 5.03 -9.18 -9.17
N GLN A 41 3.72 -9.11 -8.90
CA GLN A 41 3.00 -7.86 -8.64
C GLN A 41 2.98 -7.51 -7.15
N PHE A 42 3.19 -6.23 -6.87
CA PHE A 42 3.09 -5.61 -5.55
C PHE A 42 1.75 -5.92 -4.87
N HIS A 43 0.67 -5.90 -5.63
CA HIS A 43 -0.69 -5.93 -5.08
C HIS A 43 -1.00 -7.23 -4.37
N PHE A 44 -0.70 -8.35 -5.03
CA PHE A 44 -0.97 -9.64 -4.43
C PHE A 44 -0.14 -9.81 -3.15
N LEU A 45 1.16 -9.56 -3.21
CA LEU A 45 2.06 -9.70 -2.06
C LEU A 45 1.70 -8.76 -0.90
N PHE A 46 1.34 -7.52 -1.20
CA PHE A 46 1.01 -6.52 -0.20
C PHE A 46 -0.34 -6.78 0.48
N TYR A 47 -1.36 -7.21 -0.27
CA TYR A 47 -2.72 -7.37 0.23
C TYR A 47 -3.05 -8.77 0.74
N ILE A 48 -2.22 -9.78 0.48
CA ILE A 48 -2.53 -11.16 0.86
C ILE A 48 -2.88 -11.29 2.35
N SER A 49 -2.25 -10.50 3.22
CA SER A 49 -2.43 -10.57 4.67
C SER A 49 -2.88 -9.26 5.33
N ARG A 50 -3.25 -8.23 4.54
CA ARG A 50 -3.55 -6.89 5.04
C ARG A 50 -4.94 -6.41 4.58
N PRO A 51 -5.83 -6.02 5.51
CA PRO A 51 -7.03 -5.27 5.15
C PRO A 51 -6.61 -3.88 4.64
N LEU A 52 -7.26 -3.41 3.58
CA LEU A 52 -6.93 -2.19 2.83
C LEU A 52 -6.80 -0.95 3.74
N PRO A 53 -5.59 -0.36 3.83
CA PRO A 53 -5.46 0.98 3.30
C PRO A 53 -4.16 1.18 2.50
N ASN A 54 -4.27 1.99 1.46
CA ASN A 54 -3.22 2.63 0.64
C ASN A 54 -2.74 1.89 -0.62
N ILE A 55 -3.35 2.24 -1.77
CA ILE A 55 -3.22 1.55 -3.06
C ILE A 55 -2.55 2.39 -4.17
N PHE A 56 -1.79 3.45 -3.85
CA PHE A 56 -1.18 4.32 -4.88
C PHE A 56 -0.21 3.59 -5.84
N ALA A 57 0.19 2.36 -5.50
CA ALA A 57 1.10 1.52 -6.28
C ALA A 57 0.44 0.78 -7.47
N LEU A 58 -0.90 0.72 -7.57
CA LEU A 58 -1.60 -0.16 -8.53
C LEU A 58 -1.50 0.26 -9.97
N ILE A 59 -1.44 1.57 -10.19
CA ILE A 59 -1.45 2.09 -11.54
C ILE A 59 -0.09 1.88 -12.21
N LEU A 60 1.01 1.82 -11.47
CA LEU A 60 2.33 1.60 -12.08
C LEU A 60 2.67 0.12 -12.22
N ASP A 61 2.26 -0.71 -11.26
CA ASP A 61 2.59 -2.15 -11.20
C ASP A 61 1.67 -3.03 -12.07
N ALA A 62 0.38 -2.71 -12.18
CA ALA A 62 -0.53 -3.48 -13.04
C ALA A 62 -0.39 -3.13 -14.54
N LEU A 63 0.13 -1.94 -14.88
CA LEU A 63 0.11 -1.43 -16.25
C LEU A 63 1.39 -1.66 -17.05
N LEU A 64 2.59 -1.74 -16.48
CA LEU A 64 3.79 -1.81 -17.34
C LEU A 64 3.88 -3.12 -18.15
N PHE A 65 3.58 -4.26 -17.54
CA PHE A 65 3.64 -5.57 -18.20
C PHE A 65 2.28 -6.01 -18.78
N GLY A 66 1.18 -5.62 -18.13
CA GLY A 66 -0.18 -5.92 -18.59
C GLY A 66 -0.59 -5.17 -19.86
N LEU A 67 -0.15 -3.92 -20.06
CA LEU A 67 -0.57 -3.09 -21.20
C LEU A 67 -0.19 -3.68 -22.57
N VAL A 68 0.89 -4.47 -22.64
CA VAL A 68 1.32 -5.13 -23.88
C VAL A 68 0.70 -6.52 -24.03
N LEU A 69 0.62 -7.30 -22.94
CA LEU A 69 0.16 -8.68 -22.99
C LEU A 69 -1.37 -8.81 -23.03
N VAL A 70 -2.12 -7.87 -22.43
CA VAL A 70 -3.59 -7.90 -22.44
C VAL A 70 -4.13 -7.75 -23.87
N PRO A 71 -3.71 -6.74 -24.67
CA PRO A 71 -4.14 -6.66 -26.07
C PRO A 71 -3.78 -7.91 -26.88
N LEU A 72 -2.59 -8.48 -26.66
CA LEU A 72 -2.17 -9.73 -27.31
C LEU A 72 -3.08 -10.91 -26.94
N GLY A 73 -3.44 -11.05 -25.66
CA GLY A 73 -4.39 -12.06 -25.18
C GLY A 73 -5.79 -11.88 -25.76
N LEU A 74 -6.31 -10.64 -25.79
CA LEU A 74 -7.61 -10.28 -26.37
C LEU A 74 -7.67 -10.52 -27.88
N TRP A 75 -6.59 -10.21 -28.59
CA TRP A 75 -6.50 -10.39 -30.03
C TRP A 75 -6.41 -11.88 -30.39
N ARG A 76 -5.63 -12.65 -29.63
CA ARG A 76 -5.29 -14.02 -30.02
C ARG A 76 -6.28 -15.08 -29.56
N ASP A 77 -6.86 -14.94 -28.37
CA ASP A 77 -7.86 -15.89 -27.87
C ASP A 77 -9.21 -15.21 -27.67
N ARG A 78 -10.13 -15.42 -28.61
CA ARG A 78 -11.48 -14.84 -28.57
C ARG A 78 -12.25 -15.19 -27.29
N ARG A 79 -11.93 -16.33 -26.64
CA ARG A 79 -12.55 -16.74 -25.37
C ARG A 79 -12.21 -15.78 -24.23
N THR A 80 -11.14 -15.00 -24.32
CA THR A 80 -10.79 -14.01 -23.28
C THR A 80 -11.79 -12.85 -23.22
N TRP A 81 -12.49 -12.55 -24.31
CA TRP A 81 -13.52 -11.50 -24.34
C TRP A 81 -14.71 -11.80 -23.41
N THR A 82 -15.02 -13.07 -23.15
CA THR A 82 -16.08 -13.42 -22.19
C THR A 82 -15.70 -13.00 -20.76
N LEU A 83 -14.41 -12.86 -20.47
CA LEU A 83 -13.90 -12.35 -19.19
C LEU A 83 -13.73 -10.82 -19.24
N ALA A 84 -13.25 -10.29 -20.37
CA ALA A 84 -12.91 -8.87 -20.50
C ALA A 84 -14.13 -7.96 -20.58
N CYS A 85 -15.17 -8.32 -21.36
CA CYS A 85 -16.36 -7.49 -21.55
C CYS A 85 -17.00 -7.01 -20.24
N PRO A 86 -17.35 -7.87 -19.27
CA PRO A 86 -17.95 -7.42 -18.02
C PRO A 86 -16.99 -6.55 -17.19
N CYS A 87 -15.68 -6.82 -17.22
CA CYS A 87 -14.69 -6.03 -16.50
C CYS A 87 -14.53 -4.61 -17.11
N VAL A 88 -14.48 -4.52 -18.44
CA VAL A 88 -14.42 -3.23 -19.16
C VAL A 88 -15.70 -2.44 -18.93
N GLY A 89 -16.86 -3.09 -19.02
CA GLY A 89 -18.16 -2.45 -18.72
C GLY A 89 -18.23 -1.95 -17.27
N PHE A 90 -17.76 -2.75 -16.32
CA PHE A 90 -17.68 -2.37 -14.90
C PHE A 90 -16.80 -1.13 -14.69
N VAL A 91 -15.57 -1.12 -15.24
CA VAL A 91 -14.67 0.05 -15.13
C VAL A 91 -15.27 1.28 -15.81
N PHE A 92 -15.90 1.10 -16.98
CA PHE A 92 -16.57 2.18 -17.69
C PHE A 92 -17.68 2.81 -16.84
N LEU A 93 -18.56 2.01 -16.26
CA LEU A 93 -19.64 2.50 -15.39
C LEU A 93 -19.07 3.21 -14.15
N TYR A 94 -18.05 2.64 -13.52
CA TYR A 94 -17.39 3.26 -12.36
C TYR A 94 -16.59 4.52 -12.69
N SER A 95 -16.28 4.77 -13.97
CA SER A 95 -15.57 5.98 -14.40
C SER A 95 -16.44 7.25 -14.25
N PHE A 96 -17.76 7.10 -14.21
CA PHE A 96 -18.72 8.19 -13.99
C PHE A 96 -18.90 8.53 -12.50
N LEU A 97 -18.29 7.79 -11.58
CA LEU A 97 -18.41 8.07 -10.15
C LEU A 97 -17.61 9.36 -9.81
N PRO A 98 -18.22 10.34 -9.12
CA PRO A 98 -17.56 11.60 -8.79
C PRO A 98 -16.39 11.38 -7.83
N HIS A 99 -16.54 10.43 -6.90
CA HIS A 99 -15.47 9.99 -6.00
C HIS A 99 -14.76 8.79 -6.62
N LYS A 100 -13.48 8.97 -6.96
CA LYS A 100 -12.64 7.92 -7.54
C LYS A 100 -11.75 7.32 -6.47
N GLU A 101 -12.01 6.07 -6.14
CA GLU A 101 -11.13 5.30 -5.29
C GLU A 101 -10.79 3.99 -5.99
N LEU A 102 -9.50 3.67 -5.95
CA LEU A 102 -8.96 2.52 -6.64
C LEU A 102 -9.51 1.18 -6.11
N ARG A 103 -9.96 1.15 -4.85
CA ARG A 103 -10.63 -0.01 -4.24
C ARG A 103 -11.90 -0.43 -4.99
N PHE A 104 -12.53 0.48 -5.75
CA PHE A 104 -13.72 0.14 -6.52
C PHE A 104 -13.41 -0.73 -7.73
N ILE A 105 -12.24 -0.54 -8.35
CA ILE A 105 -11.87 -1.26 -9.57
C ILE A 105 -10.88 -2.42 -9.35
N ILE A 106 -10.47 -2.67 -8.11
CA ILE A 106 -9.44 -3.68 -7.81
C ILE A 106 -9.82 -5.10 -8.26
N TYR A 107 -11.12 -5.39 -8.36
CA TYR A 107 -11.65 -6.70 -8.71
C TYR A 107 -11.37 -7.11 -10.16
N VAL A 108 -11.08 -6.16 -11.06
CA VAL A 108 -10.80 -6.46 -12.47
C VAL A 108 -9.37 -6.92 -12.72
N ILE A 109 -8.44 -6.68 -11.78
CA ILE A 109 -7.02 -6.95 -11.96
C ILE A 109 -6.71 -8.44 -12.12
N PRO A 110 -7.23 -9.36 -11.27
CA PRO A 110 -6.97 -10.79 -11.47
C PRO A 110 -7.44 -11.30 -12.83
N VAL A 111 -8.53 -10.71 -13.36
CA VAL A 111 -9.06 -11.05 -14.68
C VAL A 111 -8.12 -10.55 -15.79
N PHE A 112 -7.67 -9.30 -15.73
CA PHE A 112 -6.71 -8.77 -16.69
C PHE A 112 -5.36 -9.49 -16.63
N ASN A 113 -4.91 -9.92 -15.45
CA ASN A 113 -3.73 -10.78 -15.30
C ASN A 113 -3.92 -12.13 -16.00
N ALA A 114 -5.10 -12.74 -15.93
CA ALA A 114 -5.39 -13.99 -16.64
C ALA A 114 -5.35 -13.79 -18.16
N ILE A 115 -5.85 -12.65 -18.66
CA ILE A 115 -5.78 -12.30 -20.09
C ILE A 115 -4.33 -12.07 -20.51
N ALA A 116 -3.53 -11.37 -19.69
CA ALA A 116 -2.10 -11.20 -19.92
C ALA A 116 -1.36 -12.56 -19.95
N ALA A 117 -1.72 -13.49 -19.07
CA ALA A 117 -1.18 -14.84 -19.06
C ALA A 117 -1.52 -15.63 -20.33
N CYS A 118 -2.69 -15.42 -20.93
CA CYS A 118 -3.01 -15.95 -22.26
C CYS A 118 -2.08 -15.40 -23.34
N GLY A 119 -1.79 -14.09 -23.31
CA GLY A 119 -0.82 -13.45 -24.21
C GLY A 119 0.59 -14.04 -24.06
N LEU A 120 1.04 -14.24 -22.81
CA LEU A 120 2.35 -14.82 -22.51
C LEU A 120 2.46 -16.30 -22.93
N SER A 121 1.40 -17.07 -22.69
CA SER A 121 1.29 -18.47 -23.14
C SER A 121 1.37 -18.58 -24.66
N TYR A 122 0.77 -17.64 -25.39
CA TYR A 122 0.89 -17.58 -26.84
C TYR A 122 2.33 -17.33 -27.29
N ILE A 123 3.04 -16.36 -26.69
CA ILE A 123 4.45 -16.08 -27.00
C ILE A 123 5.29 -17.35 -26.80
N TYR A 124 5.11 -18.02 -25.66
CA TYR A 124 5.84 -19.25 -25.33
C TYR A 124 5.59 -20.38 -26.33
N LYS A 125 4.33 -20.64 -26.72
CA LYS A 125 3.98 -21.72 -27.65
C LYS A 125 4.39 -21.45 -29.10
N ASN A 126 4.51 -20.18 -29.47
CA ASN A 126 4.78 -19.77 -30.85
C ASN A 126 6.23 -19.35 -31.10
N GLU A 127 7.11 -19.43 -30.10
CA GLU A 127 8.54 -19.05 -30.20
C GLU A 127 9.21 -19.67 -31.43
N ALA A 128 8.99 -20.96 -31.68
CA ALA A 128 9.58 -21.70 -32.80
C ALA A 128 9.04 -21.31 -34.19
N LYS A 129 7.89 -20.62 -34.27
CA LYS A 129 7.28 -20.21 -35.56
C LYS A 129 7.81 -18.89 -36.07
N TRP A 130 8.48 -18.12 -35.22
CA TRP A 130 9.02 -16.81 -35.58
C TRP A 130 10.44 -16.93 -36.12
N ARG A 131 10.86 -15.93 -36.90
CA ARG A 131 12.28 -15.81 -37.26
C ARG A 131 13.12 -15.73 -35.98
N PRO A 132 14.31 -16.36 -35.93
CA PRO A 132 15.09 -16.50 -34.71
C PRO A 132 15.41 -15.15 -34.04
N CYS A 133 15.70 -14.11 -34.82
CA CYS A 133 15.92 -12.76 -34.28
C CYS A 133 14.67 -12.18 -33.60
N ILE A 134 13.47 -12.40 -34.17
CA ILE A 134 12.21 -11.91 -33.60
C ILE A 134 11.87 -12.67 -32.32
N ALA A 135 12.01 -14.01 -32.34
CA ALA A 135 11.82 -14.85 -31.17
C ALA A 135 12.73 -14.42 -30.01
N LEU A 136 14.01 -14.18 -30.28
CA LEU A 136 14.98 -13.70 -29.30
C LEU A 136 14.58 -12.34 -28.72
N VAL A 137 14.22 -11.37 -29.56
CA VAL A 137 13.81 -10.04 -29.11
C VAL A 137 12.58 -10.11 -28.22
N VAL A 138 11.52 -10.83 -28.63
CA VAL A 138 10.30 -10.91 -27.82
C VAL A 138 10.57 -11.62 -26.49
N LYS A 139 11.40 -12.66 -26.48
CA LYS A 139 11.80 -13.35 -25.24
C LYS A 139 12.58 -12.44 -24.31
N LEU A 140 13.57 -11.70 -24.83
CA LEU A 140 14.34 -10.73 -24.06
C LEU A 140 13.43 -9.65 -23.47
N VAL A 141 12.56 -9.05 -24.28
CA VAL A 141 11.59 -8.05 -23.81
C VAL A 141 10.67 -8.63 -22.73
N THR A 142 10.21 -9.87 -22.90
CA THR A 142 9.36 -10.55 -21.91
C THR A 142 10.08 -10.74 -20.57
N VAL A 143 11.31 -11.27 -20.61
CA VAL A 143 12.13 -11.51 -19.41
C VAL A 143 12.50 -10.20 -18.72
N VAL A 144 12.96 -9.21 -19.48
CA VAL A 144 13.28 -7.86 -18.96
C VAL A 144 12.03 -7.21 -18.36
N GLY A 145 10.86 -7.38 -18.98
CA GLY A 145 9.59 -6.88 -18.46
C GLY A 145 9.23 -7.50 -17.10
N LEU A 146 9.36 -8.82 -16.96
CA LEU A 146 9.12 -9.51 -15.68
C LEU A 146 10.10 -9.08 -14.59
N LEU A 147 11.40 -8.97 -14.92
CA LEU A 147 12.43 -8.52 -13.98
C LEU A 147 12.20 -7.06 -13.55
N SER A 148 11.82 -6.20 -14.50
CA SER A 148 11.47 -4.82 -14.22
C SER A 148 10.24 -4.73 -13.31
N ASN A 149 9.25 -5.60 -13.52
CA ASN A 149 8.06 -5.68 -12.65
C ASN A 149 8.43 -6.04 -11.21
N CYS A 150 9.32 -7.04 -11.02
CA CYS A 150 9.86 -7.38 -9.70
C CYS A 150 10.60 -6.21 -9.05
N LEU A 151 11.45 -5.50 -9.80
CA LEU A 151 12.20 -4.35 -9.30
C LEU A 151 11.27 -3.21 -8.86
N VAL A 152 10.30 -2.85 -9.71
CA VAL A 152 9.29 -1.82 -9.42
C VAL A 152 8.46 -2.24 -8.22
N THR A 153 8.04 -3.50 -8.14
CA THR A 153 7.34 -4.05 -6.97
C THR A 153 8.16 -3.91 -5.69
N GLY A 154 9.46 -4.24 -5.73
CA GLY A 154 10.34 -4.08 -4.58
C GLY A 154 10.47 -2.62 -4.12
N LEU A 155 10.63 -1.70 -5.07
CA LEU A 155 10.68 -0.27 -4.78
C LEU A 155 9.36 0.25 -4.19
N LEU A 156 8.22 -0.11 -4.78
CA LEU A 156 6.89 0.28 -4.30
C LEU A 156 6.59 -0.32 -2.91
N MET A 157 7.07 -1.53 -2.64
CA MET A 157 7.01 -2.13 -1.31
C MET A 157 7.81 -1.35 -0.28
N PHE A 158 9.03 -0.94 -0.64
CA PHE A 158 9.85 -0.10 0.22
C PHE A 158 9.17 1.26 0.50
N ILE A 159 8.64 1.92 -0.52
CA ILE A 159 7.92 3.19 -0.37
C ILE A 159 6.67 3.00 0.51
N SER A 160 5.86 1.99 0.23
CA SER A 160 4.63 1.71 0.97
C SER A 160 4.89 1.40 2.45
N HIS A 161 5.98 0.71 2.78
CA HIS A 161 6.38 0.47 4.17
C HIS A 161 6.52 1.77 4.98
N ASN A 162 6.98 2.85 4.34
CA ASN A 162 7.22 4.17 4.96
C ASN A 162 6.00 5.11 4.92
N ASN A 163 4.84 4.66 4.41
CA ASN A 163 3.62 5.46 4.28
C ASN A 163 2.64 5.33 5.46
N TYR A 164 3.10 4.79 6.61
CA TYR A 164 2.29 4.66 7.83
C TYR A 164 2.84 5.41 9.06
N PRO A 165 3.20 6.71 8.93
CA PRO A 165 3.78 7.48 10.02
C PRO A 165 2.87 7.63 11.25
N GLY A 166 1.54 7.67 11.09
CA GLY A 166 0.62 7.73 12.23
C GLY A 166 0.71 6.49 13.12
N GLY A 167 0.73 5.30 12.53
CA GLY A 167 0.89 4.05 13.28
C GLY A 167 2.23 3.98 14.04
N VAL A 168 3.30 4.45 13.40
CA VAL A 168 4.62 4.57 14.04
C VAL A 168 4.59 5.61 15.16
N ALA A 169 3.91 6.75 14.97
CA ALA A 169 3.80 7.79 15.99
C ALA A 169 3.11 7.29 17.26
N LEU A 170 2.04 6.50 17.14
CA LEU A 170 1.39 5.89 18.29
C LEU A 170 2.32 4.90 19.02
N GLN A 171 3.08 4.09 18.29
CA GLN A 171 4.06 3.17 18.89
C GLN A 171 5.19 3.93 19.60
N THR A 172 5.70 4.99 18.98
CA THR A 172 6.73 5.85 19.58
C THR A 172 6.20 6.53 20.84
N LEU A 173 4.97 7.05 20.83
CA LEU A 173 4.33 7.62 22.02
C LEU A 173 4.26 6.61 23.18
N HIS A 174 3.83 5.37 22.90
CA HIS A 174 3.82 4.30 23.89
C HIS A 174 5.20 3.95 24.43
N LYS A 175 6.25 4.01 23.60
CA LYS A 175 7.63 3.78 24.03
C LYS A 175 8.14 4.93 24.91
N LEU A 176 7.87 6.18 24.52
CA LEU A 176 8.28 7.38 25.27
C LEU A 176 7.63 7.45 26.65
N LEU A 177 6.40 6.91 26.78
CA LEU A 177 5.63 6.93 28.02
C LEU A 177 5.51 5.55 28.67
N HIS A 178 6.39 4.59 28.34
CA HIS A 178 6.29 3.22 28.85
C HIS A 178 6.31 3.15 30.39
N ASN A 179 7.09 4.01 31.03
CA ASN A 179 7.25 4.06 32.48
C ASN A 179 6.26 5.01 33.18
N HIS A 180 5.38 5.68 32.43
CA HIS A 180 4.43 6.63 33.01
C HIS A 180 3.13 5.91 33.40
N THR A 181 2.73 6.07 34.66
CA THR A 181 1.55 5.42 35.25
C THR A 181 0.29 6.29 35.17
N GLU A 182 0.43 7.59 34.89
CA GLU A 182 -0.70 8.50 34.81
C GLU A 182 -1.54 8.30 33.54
N PRO A 183 -2.87 8.39 33.64
CA PRO A 183 -3.76 8.20 32.49
C PRO A 183 -3.52 9.31 31.45
N CYS A 184 -3.25 8.90 30.22
CA CYS A 184 -3.03 9.81 29.10
C CYS A 184 -4.30 9.97 28.26
N TYR A 185 -4.62 11.20 27.89
CA TYR A 185 -5.65 11.55 26.91
C TYR A 185 -4.96 11.99 25.61
N VAL A 186 -5.08 11.18 24.57
CA VAL A 186 -4.37 11.36 23.30
C VAL A 186 -5.36 11.80 22.22
N HIS A 187 -5.13 12.96 21.63
CA HIS A 187 -5.83 13.37 20.41
C HIS A 187 -5.15 12.79 19.17
N ILE A 188 -5.96 12.30 18.24
CA ILE A 188 -5.52 11.74 16.96
C ILE A 188 -6.07 12.63 15.86
N SER A 189 -5.19 13.31 15.12
CA SER A 189 -5.59 14.09 13.94
C SER A 189 -6.10 13.20 12.82
N VAL A 190 -6.81 13.80 11.86
CA VAL A 190 -7.30 13.09 10.67
C VAL A 190 -6.14 12.49 9.89
N ALA A 191 -5.04 13.21 9.69
CA ALA A 191 -3.86 12.70 9.00
C ALA A 191 -3.21 11.53 9.76
N ALA A 192 -3.12 11.62 11.09
CA ALA A 192 -2.59 10.54 11.93
C ALA A 192 -3.46 9.28 11.85
N ALA A 193 -4.79 9.43 11.88
CA ALA A 193 -5.76 8.35 11.72
C ALA A 193 -5.65 7.68 10.34
N GLN A 194 -5.50 8.47 9.27
CA GLN A 194 -5.40 7.97 7.90
C GLN A 194 -4.07 7.25 7.62
N THR A 195 -3.04 7.46 8.42
CA THR A 195 -1.68 6.92 8.22
C THR A 195 -1.30 5.83 9.22
N GLY A 196 -2.28 5.04 9.67
CA GLY A 196 -2.03 3.75 10.33
C GLY A 196 -2.31 3.68 11.83
N ILE A 197 -2.86 4.73 12.45
CA ILE A 197 -3.40 4.61 13.80
C ILE A 197 -4.66 3.75 13.78
N SER A 198 -4.70 2.76 14.66
CA SER A 198 -5.86 1.86 14.82
C SER A 198 -6.02 1.49 16.29
N ARG A 199 -7.23 1.06 16.68
CA ARG A 199 -7.52 0.63 18.05
C ARG A 199 -6.68 -0.57 18.51
N PHE A 200 -6.21 -1.41 17.58
CA PHE A 200 -5.29 -2.50 17.90
C PHE A 200 -3.92 -2.03 18.40
N GLY A 201 -3.59 -0.75 18.20
CA GLY A 201 -2.37 -0.12 18.71
C GLY A 201 -2.51 0.45 20.11
N GLU A 202 -3.70 0.42 20.71
CA GLU A 202 -3.97 0.94 22.05
C GLU A 202 -3.51 -0.09 23.09
N ILE A 203 -2.23 0.00 23.49
CA ILE A 203 -1.60 -1.00 24.38
C ILE A 203 -1.98 -0.76 25.85
N ASN A 204 -2.13 0.50 26.25
CA ASN A 204 -2.40 0.86 27.64
C ASN A 204 -3.91 1.08 27.87
N PRO A 205 -4.56 0.28 28.74
CA PRO A 205 -6.01 0.37 29.00
C PRO A 205 -6.41 1.62 29.79
N SER A 206 -5.46 2.28 30.48
CA SER A 206 -5.71 3.52 31.20
C SER A 206 -5.76 4.76 30.28
N TRP A 207 -5.23 4.64 29.06
CA TRP A 207 -5.20 5.74 28.11
C TRP A 207 -6.56 5.89 27.41
N ARG A 208 -6.84 7.11 26.97
CA ARG A 208 -8.06 7.44 26.23
C ARG A 208 -7.67 8.14 24.94
N TYR A 209 -8.19 7.64 23.83
CA TYR A 209 -7.88 8.15 22.50
C TYR A 209 -9.12 8.82 21.92
N SER A 210 -8.95 10.01 21.35
CA SER A 210 -10.04 10.74 20.73
C SER A 210 -9.65 11.22 19.35
N LYS A 211 -10.52 10.92 18.37
CA LYS A 211 -10.46 11.46 17.01
C LYS A 211 -11.50 12.57 16.88
N LYS A 212 -11.52 13.51 17.82
CA LYS A 212 -12.40 14.68 17.72
C LYS A 212 -11.96 15.50 16.50
N GLU A 213 -12.84 15.56 15.51
CA GLU A 213 -12.65 16.36 14.29
C GLU A 213 -12.96 17.85 14.59
N ASP A 214 -12.54 18.75 13.70
CA ASP A 214 -12.80 20.20 13.78
C ASP A 214 -12.25 20.95 15.01
N MET A 215 -11.27 20.35 15.70
CA MET A 215 -10.55 21.02 16.78
C MET A 215 -9.65 22.12 16.22
N LYS A 216 -9.98 23.39 16.52
CA LYS A 216 -9.19 24.55 16.09
C LYS A 216 -7.90 24.68 16.90
N ASP A 217 -6.82 25.06 16.24
CA ASP A 217 -5.54 25.30 16.89
C ASP A 217 -5.60 26.45 17.90
N GLY A 218 -4.97 26.25 19.05
CA GLY A 218 -5.01 27.18 20.17
C GLY A 218 -6.34 27.21 20.92
N SER A 219 -7.34 26.40 20.55
CA SER A 219 -8.60 26.33 21.29
C SER A 219 -8.39 25.76 22.70
N PRO A 220 -9.18 26.19 23.70
CA PRO A 220 -9.12 25.62 25.04
C PRO A 220 -9.45 24.13 25.06
N GLU A 221 -10.15 23.62 24.04
CA GLU A 221 -10.43 22.20 23.88
C GLU A 221 -9.18 21.34 23.72
N MET A 222 -8.12 21.89 23.11
CA MET A 222 -6.84 21.18 22.98
C MET A 222 -6.21 20.89 24.34
N LEU A 223 -6.43 21.77 25.32
CA LEU A 223 -5.93 21.60 26.67
C LEU A 223 -6.62 20.44 27.40
N ALA A 224 -7.74 19.91 26.90
CA ALA A 224 -8.33 18.68 27.45
C ALA A 224 -7.46 17.45 27.18
N PHE A 225 -6.58 17.50 26.17
CA PHE A 225 -5.71 16.39 25.79
C PHE A 225 -4.31 16.56 26.41
N SER A 226 -3.77 15.47 26.91
CA SER A 226 -2.39 15.41 27.39
C SER A 226 -1.38 15.36 26.25
N HIS A 227 -1.75 14.69 25.16
CA HIS A 227 -0.87 14.45 24.01
C HIS A 227 -1.65 14.66 22.72
N LEU A 228 -0.97 15.17 21.70
CA LEU A 228 -1.54 15.34 20.37
C LEU A 228 -0.64 14.65 19.34
N LEU A 229 -1.26 13.85 18.47
CA LEU A 229 -0.65 13.29 17.27
C LEU A 229 -1.20 14.06 16.07
N SER A 230 -0.45 15.04 15.59
CA SER A 230 -0.93 15.99 14.58
C SER A 230 0.04 16.18 13.41
N GLU A 231 -0.46 16.61 12.27
CA GLU A 231 0.37 16.97 11.12
C GLU A 231 1.25 18.22 11.36
N PRO A 232 2.40 18.32 10.67
CA PRO A 232 3.17 19.56 10.59
C PRO A 232 2.35 20.73 10.00
N PRO A 233 2.71 21.99 10.30
CA PRO A 233 3.88 22.42 11.08
C PRO A 233 3.69 22.21 12.59
N CYS A 234 4.65 21.51 13.23
CA CYS A 234 4.61 21.22 14.68
C CYS A 234 4.66 22.51 15.52
N GLU A 235 5.13 23.60 14.91
CA GLU A 235 5.27 24.92 15.49
C GLU A 235 3.91 25.54 15.86
N ARG A 236 2.83 25.12 15.20
CA ARG A 236 1.48 25.67 15.37
C ARG A 236 0.96 25.56 16.81
N MET A 237 1.45 24.58 17.57
CA MET A 237 0.99 24.29 18.93
C MET A 237 2.02 24.61 20.01
N LYS A 238 3.11 25.32 19.68
CA LYS A 238 4.23 25.62 20.60
C LYS A 238 3.82 26.27 21.91
N HIS A 239 2.73 27.04 21.91
CA HIS A 239 2.24 27.76 23.08
C HIS A 239 1.56 26.84 24.10
N SER A 240 0.85 25.81 23.66
CA SER A 240 0.11 24.89 24.54
C SER A 240 0.85 23.56 24.75
N HIS A 241 1.58 23.08 23.75
CA HIS A 241 2.25 21.79 23.76
C HIS A 241 3.75 21.92 23.40
N VAL A 242 4.56 21.03 23.95
CA VAL A 242 5.98 20.84 23.63
C VAL A 242 6.09 19.68 22.64
N LEU A 243 7.00 19.82 21.68
CA LEU A 243 7.32 18.75 20.75
C LEU A 243 8.20 17.70 21.44
N LEU A 244 7.71 16.47 21.51
CA LEU A 244 8.48 15.33 21.99
C LEU A 244 9.31 14.70 20.86
N ASP A 245 8.67 14.43 19.72
CA ASP A 245 9.32 13.77 18.58
C ASP A 245 8.60 14.06 17.25
N LYS A 246 9.29 13.84 16.13
CA LYS A 246 8.74 13.94 14.77
C LYS A 246 8.89 12.61 14.06
N VAL A 247 7.76 12.04 13.61
CA VAL A 247 7.78 10.84 12.78
C VAL A 247 7.86 11.24 11.32
N THR A 248 8.90 10.75 10.66
CA THR A 248 9.11 10.92 9.22
C THR A 248 8.34 9.86 8.44
N GLY A 249 7.85 10.24 7.27
CA GLY A 249 7.28 9.34 6.28
C GLY A 249 7.72 9.71 4.87
N PHE A 250 7.41 8.84 3.91
CA PHE A 250 7.72 9.08 2.50
C PHE A 250 7.01 10.34 1.99
N ASP A 251 7.74 11.17 1.23
CA ASP A 251 7.22 12.40 0.64
C ASP A 251 7.17 12.33 -0.88
N ARG A 252 8.35 12.14 -1.50
CA ARG A 252 8.51 12.09 -2.94
C ARG A 252 9.74 11.29 -3.32
N VAL A 253 9.76 10.83 -4.57
CA VAL A 253 10.96 10.27 -5.17
C VAL A 253 11.79 11.39 -5.78
N THR A 254 13.09 11.40 -5.52
CA THR A 254 14.04 12.33 -6.12
C THR A 254 15.06 11.57 -6.96
N PHE A 255 15.47 12.18 -8.07
CA PHE A 255 16.47 11.66 -8.97
C PHE A 255 17.79 12.41 -8.77
N ASP A 256 18.86 11.68 -8.48
CA ASP A 256 20.22 12.23 -8.39
C ASP A 256 21.15 11.32 -9.17
N LEU A 257 21.61 11.80 -10.32
CA LEU A 257 22.52 11.08 -11.20
C LEU A 257 23.92 10.92 -10.60
N LYS A 258 24.24 11.60 -9.49
CA LYS A 258 25.56 11.57 -8.86
C LYS A 258 25.71 10.46 -7.81
N ARG A 259 24.62 9.86 -7.34
CA ARG A 259 24.64 8.84 -6.27
C ARG A 259 23.84 7.62 -6.71
N PHE A 260 24.45 6.43 -6.64
CA PHE A 260 23.74 5.17 -6.87
C PHE A 260 23.13 4.66 -5.54
N PRO A 261 21.85 4.23 -5.51
CA PRO A 261 20.89 4.22 -6.62
C PRO A 261 20.42 5.63 -6.99
N PHE A 262 20.29 5.89 -8.30
CA PHE A 262 19.93 7.21 -8.85
C PHE A 262 18.54 7.71 -8.43
N VAL A 263 17.76 6.85 -7.78
CA VAL A 263 16.41 7.08 -7.32
C VAL A 263 16.40 6.85 -5.82
N PHE A 264 16.08 7.88 -5.05
CA PHE A 264 16.00 7.79 -3.60
C PHE A 264 14.70 8.43 -3.08
N PRO A 265 14.08 7.83 -2.06
CA PRO A 265 12.91 8.41 -1.41
C PRO A 265 13.34 9.52 -0.47
N LEU A 266 12.78 10.71 -0.67
CA LEU A 266 12.87 11.80 0.28
C LEU A 266 11.86 11.57 1.40
N MET A 267 12.36 11.58 2.64
CA MET A 267 11.54 11.49 3.84
C MET A 267 11.30 12.88 4.40
N SER A 268 10.06 13.18 4.79
CA SER A 268 9.71 14.44 5.47
C SER A 268 8.96 14.14 6.76
N ALA A 269 8.96 15.08 7.71
CA ALA A 269 8.14 14.96 8.91
C ALA A 269 6.66 14.90 8.48
N LYS A 270 5.92 13.89 8.93
CA LYS A 270 4.50 13.70 8.60
C LYS A 270 3.59 13.79 9.81
N ILE A 271 4.07 13.39 10.99
CA ILE A 271 3.33 13.46 12.25
C ILE A 271 4.25 13.98 13.36
N CYS A 272 3.76 14.94 14.12
CA CYS A 272 4.38 15.49 15.31
C CYS A 272 3.77 14.82 16.55
N ILE A 273 4.62 14.41 17.48
CA ILE A 273 4.20 13.92 18.81
C ILE A 273 4.36 15.08 19.78
N LEU A 274 3.25 15.56 20.31
CA LEU A 274 3.21 16.76 21.16
C LEU A 274 2.68 16.39 22.55
N GLU A 275 3.26 16.99 23.60
CA GLU A 275 2.86 16.84 25.00
C GLU A 275 2.44 18.19 25.57
N ARG A 276 1.33 18.23 26.32
CA ARG A 276 0.81 19.46 26.91
C ARG A 276 1.78 20.00 27.95
N ARG A 277 2.08 21.30 27.88
CA ARG A 277 2.96 21.97 28.86
C ARG A 277 2.40 21.80 30.27
N GLY A 278 3.28 21.45 31.22
CA GLY A 278 2.90 21.25 32.62
C GLY A 278 1.99 20.04 32.87
N TRP A 279 1.85 19.12 31.91
CA TRP A 279 1.11 17.87 32.13
C TRP A 279 1.87 16.92 33.06
N ARG A 280 3.19 16.74 32.85
CA ARG A 280 4.02 16.02 33.82
C ARG A 280 4.10 16.83 35.09
N LYS A 281 3.81 16.20 36.23
CA LYS A 281 4.16 16.78 37.53
C LYS A 281 5.68 17.03 37.52
N PRO A 282 6.15 18.21 37.98
CA PRO A 282 7.58 18.38 38.22
C PRO A 282 8.02 17.25 39.16
N ASN A 283 9.20 16.67 38.92
CA ASN A 283 9.82 15.75 39.86
C ASN A 283 10.06 16.51 41.17
N THR A 284 9.07 16.54 42.05
CA THR A 284 9.29 16.75 43.46
C THR A 284 9.98 15.48 43.95
N GLU A 285 11.24 15.63 44.37
CA GLU A 285 12.15 14.62 44.98
C GLU A 285 13.28 14.09 44.07
N ARG A 286 14.38 14.84 44.06
CA ARG A 286 15.69 14.34 44.52
C ARG A 286 16.43 15.48 45.23
N ILE A 287 16.15 15.65 46.52
CA ILE A 287 17.11 16.21 47.49
C ILE A 287 17.63 15.01 48.28
#